data_AF-A0A7J8MC18-F1
#
_entry.id   AF-A0A7J8MC18-F1
#
_cell.length_a   1.000
_cell.length_b   1.000
_cell.length_c   1.000
_cell.angle_alpha   90.00
_cell.angle_beta   90.00
_cell.angle_gamma   90.00
#
_symmetry.space_group_name_H-M   'P 1'
#
loop_
_entity.id
_entity.type
_entity.pdbx_description
1 polymer ?
#
loop_
_entity_poly.entity_id
_entity_poly.type
_entity_poly.pdbx_seq_one_letter_code
_entity_poly.pdbx_strand_id
1 'polypeptide(L)'
;AAAARIVSVAGSSTVASSSCLLLKSPFALKHGRNALSFNNGRRLSKRLFSCNAIYNPQVQIKHEGQPETLDYRVFFEDTSGKKISPWHDIPLHLGDGVFNFIVEIPKESSAKMEVATDEPYTPIKQDTKKGKLRYYP
;
A
#
# COMPACT_ATOMS: atom_id res chain seq x y z
N ALA A 1 -0.46 20.51 -8.94
CA ALA A 1 -1.54 20.34 -9.94
C ALA A 1 -2.11 18.93 -9.78
N ALA A 2 -3.40 18.82 -9.48
CA ALA A 2 -4.07 17.60 -9.02
C ALA A 2 -4.46 16.67 -10.18
N ALA A 3 -4.42 15.36 -9.95
CA ALA A 3 -5.02 14.36 -10.83
C ALA A 3 -5.79 13.32 -9.98
N ALA A 4 -7.11 13.44 -9.96
CA ALA A 4 -8.03 12.46 -9.39
C ALA A 4 -8.27 11.32 -10.39
N ARG A 5 -8.35 10.07 -9.91
CA ARG A 5 -8.88 8.94 -10.70
C ARG A 5 -9.95 8.18 -9.92
N ILE A 6 -11.12 8.12 -10.55
CA ILE A 6 -12.31 7.37 -10.16
C ILE A 6 -12.10 5.88 -10.51
N VAL A 7 -12.57 4.97 -9.66
CA VAL A 7 -12.70 3.54 -9.97
C VAL A 7 -14.18 3.12 -9.97
N SER A 8 -14.51 2.34 -11.00
CA SER A 8 -15.83 1.89 -11.41
C SER A 8 -16.34 0.69 -10.60
N VAL A 9 -17.67 0.60 -10.46
CA VAL A 9 -18.39 -0.53 -9.87
C VAL A 9 -18.63 -1.60 -10.93
N ALA A 10 -18.46 -2.89 -10.58
CA ALA A 10 -18.85 -4.01 -11.42
C ALA A 10 -20.03 -4.74 -10.78
N GLY A 11 -21.18 -4.73 -11.45
CA GLY A 11 -22.37 -5.52 -11.12
C GLY A 11 -22.41 -6.81 -11.93
N SER A 12 -22.93 -7.87 -11.31
CA SER A 12 -22.99 -9.23 -11.85
C SER A 12 -24.19 -9.49 -12.77
N SER A 13 -23.96 -10.40 -13.73
CA SER A 13 -24.82 -11.54 -14.15
C SER A 13 -25.70 -11.49 -15.41
N THR A 14 -25.56 -12.59 -16.18
CA THR A 14 -26.56 -13.40 -16.94
C THR A 14 -26.57 -13.43 -18.50
N VAL A 15 -26.42 -14.68 -18.98
CA VAL A 15 -27.03 -15.44 -20.12
C VAL A 15 -26.69 -15.23 -21.62
N ALA A 16 -26.00 -16.25 -22.15
CA ALA A 16 -26.27 -17.12 -23.33
C ALA A 16 -26.85 -16.59 -24.66
N SER A 17 -26.20 -16.94 -25.80
CA SER A 17 -26.68 -17.93 -26.81
C SER A 17 -25.86 -17.94 -28.13
N SER A 18 -25.54 -19.16 -28.61
CA SER A 18 -25.52 -19.67 -30.01
C SER A 18 -24.60 -18.99 -31.07
N SER A 19 -23.97 -19.62 -32.07
CA SER A 19 -24.04 -20.95 -32.70
C SER A 19 -22.91 -21.08 -33.77
N CYS A 20 -22.54 -22.33 -34.07
CA CYS A 20 -21.82 -22.94 -35.24
C CYS A 20 -21.51 -22.08 -36.50
N LEU A 21 -20.41 -22.30 -37.25
CA LEU A 21 -20.19 -23.44 -38.17
C LEU A 21 -18.74 -23.57 -38.67
N LEU A 22 -18.42 -24.81 -39.04
CA LEU A 22 -17.18 -25.41 -39.56
C LEU A 22 -16.70 -24.87 -40.92
N LEU A 23 -15.39 -24.82 -41.16
CA LEU A 23 -14.81 -25.05 -42.51
C LEU A 23 -13.47 -25.82 -42.46
N LYS A 24 -13.28 -26.63 -43.50
CA LYS A 24 -12.46 -27.85 -43.61
C LYS A 24 -11.00 -27.58 -44.04
N SER A 25 -10.06 -28.43 -43.61
CA SER A 25 -8.72 -28.57 -44.23
C SER A 25 -8.76 -29.49 -45.45
N PRO A 26 -7.75 -29.45 -46.35
CA PRO A 26 -6.80 -30.59 -46.37
C PRO A 26 -5.32 -30.23 -46.68
N PHE A 27 -4.42 -31.11 -46.20
CA PHE A 27 -3.11 -31.62 -46.69
C PHE A 27 -2.40 -30.89 -47.87
N ALA A 28 -1.07 -30.77 -48.02
CA ALA A 28 0.17 -31.11 -47.30
C ALA A 28 1.36 -30.53 -48.11
N LEU A 29 2.50 -30.18 -47.49
CA LEU A 29 3.84 -30.41 -48.06
C LEU A 29 4.93 -30.20 -46.99
N LYS A 30 5.79 -31.21 -46.79
CA LYS A 30 7.02 -31.11 -45.98
C LYS A 30 8.15 -30.56 -46.85
N HIS A 31 8.92 -29.61 -46.35
CA HIS A 31 10.40 -29.58 -46.28
C HIS A 31 10.89 -28.18 -45.89
N GLY A 32 11.81 -28.12 -44.92
CA GLY A 32 12.48 -26.87 -44.55
C GLY A 32 12.95 -26.84 -43.11
N ARG A 33 13.96 -27.65 -42.77
CA ARG A 33 14.77 -27.40 -41.58
C ARG A 33 15.55 -26.12 -41.82
N ASN A 34 15.29 -25.10 -41.01
CA ASN A 34 16.22 -24.04 -40.64
C ASN A 34 15.81 -23.54 -39.26
N ALA A 35 16.26 -24.27 -38.22
CA ALA A 35 16.15 -23.81 -36.84
C ALA A 35 17.15 -22.68 -36.64
N LEU A 36 16.72 -21.45 -36.89
CA LEU A 36 17.45 -20.26 -36.52
C LEU A 36 17.18 -20.02 -35.03
N SER A 37 18.10 -20.54 -34.21
CA SER A 37 18.30 -20.16 -32.82
C SER A 37 18.49 -18.65 -32.73
N PHE A 38 17.74 -17.96 -31.86
CA PHE A 38 18.24 -16.94 -30.92
C PHE A 38 17.14 -16.55 -29.91
N ASN A 39 17.59 -16.20 -28.70
CA ASN A 39 16.88 -15.65 -27.54
C ASN A 39 16.07 -16.66 -26.69
N ASN A 40 16.17 -16.67 -25.36
CA ASN A 40 16.47 -15.55 -24.49
C ASN A 40 17.16 -16.03 -23.22
N GLY A 41 18.11 -15.25 -22.74
CA GLY A 41 18.96 -15.57 -21.60
C GLY A 41 18.19 -15.91 -20.33
N ARG A 42 18.88 -16.66 -19.46
CA ARG A 42 18.74 -16.66 -17.99
C ARG A 42 17.54 -15.83 -17.52
N ARG A 43 16.37 -16.45 -17.33
CA ARG A 43 15.27 -15.78 -16.64
C ARG A 43 15.74 -15.53 -15.22
N LEU A 44 16.19 -14.29 -15.02
CA LEU A 44 16.45 -13.61 -13.76
C LEU A 44 15.53 -14.18 -12.68
N SER A 45 16.12 -14.60 -11.55
CA SER A 45 15.40 -14.80 -10.30
C SER A 45 14.44 -13.62 -10.13
N LYS A 46 13.15 -13.85 -10.35
CA LYS A 46 12.13 -12.80 -10.34
C LYS A 46 12.08 -12.29 -8.91
N ARG A 47 12.53 -11.05 -8.72
CA ARG A 47 12.49 -10.26 -7.48
C ARG A 47 11.47 -10.82 -6.49
N LEU A 48 11.96 -11.60 -5.54
CA LEU A 48 11.17 -12.01 -4.39
C LEU A 48 10.93 -10.73 -3.56
N PHE A 49 9.68 -10.54 -3.15
CA PHE A 49 9.18 -9.47 -2.27
C PHE A 49 8.87 -8.11 -2.95
N SER A 50 7.79 -8.05 -3.74
CA SER A 50 7.03 -6.80 -3.90
C SER A 50 6.02 -6.68 -2.76
N CYS A 51 6.26 -5.79 -1.78
CA CYS A 51 5.24 -5.43 -0.80
C CYS A 51 4.18 -4.55 -1.49
N ASN A 52 2.91 -4.96 -1.41
CA ASN A 52 1.78 -4.14 -1.87
C ASN A 52 1.13 -3.50 -0.64
N ALA A 53 0.95 -2.18 -0.66
CA ALA A 53 0.22 -1.48 0.38
C ALA A 53 -1.29 -1.59 0.13
N ILE A 54 -2.03 -2.05 1.14
CA ILE A 54 -3.49 -2.08 1.14
C ILE A 54 -3.97 -0.90 1.98
N TYR A 55 -4.76 -0.01 1.39
CA TYR A 55 -5.31 1.14 2.12
C TYR A 55 -6.75 0.85 2.56
N ASN A 56 -6.93 0.52 3.84
CA ASN A 56 -8.24 0.32 4.48
C ASN A 56 -8.15 0.66 5.97
N PRO A 57 -8.07 1.96 6.34
CA PRO A 57 -7.88 2.36 7.73
C PRO A 57 -9.14 2.08 8.56
N GLN A 58 -8.97 1.37 9.69
CA GLN A 58 -10.04 1.10 10.67
C GLN A 58 -10.00 2.08 11.85
N VAL A 59 -9.00 2.95 11.89
CA VAL A 59 -8.74 3.92 12.95
C VAL A 59 -8.84 5.33 12.39
N GLN A 60 -9.32 6.26 13.19
CA GLN A 60 -9.41 7.68 12.87
C GLN A 60 -8.21 8.43 13.45
N ILE A 61 -7.83 9.52 12.78
CA ILE A 61 -6.70 10.35 13.17
C ILE A 61 -7.22 11.67 13.72
N LYS A 62 -6.68 12.10 14.86
CA LYS A 62 -7.01 13.38 15.49
C LYS A 62 -5.77 14.19 15.78
N HIS A 63 -5.78 15.41 15.27
CA HIS A 63 -4.70 16.38 15.46
C HIS A 63 -5.00 17.26 16.67
N GLU A 64 -4.04 17.39 17.59
CA GLU A 64 -4.09 18.30 18.73
C GLU A 64 -2.84 19.20 18.70
N GLY A 65 -3.02 20.49 18.98
CA GLY A 65 -1.97 21.50 18.80
C GLY A 65 -1.86 22.01 17.36
N GLN A 66 -0.99 22.99 17.13
CA GLN A 66 -0.74 23.56 15.81
C GLN A 66 0.37 22.81 15.09
N PRO A 67 0.28 22.52 13.78
CA PRO A 67 1.40 21.95 13.03
C PRO A 67 2.68 22.78 13.20
N GLU A 68 3.84 22.11 13.16
CA GLU A 68 5.17 22.74 13.33
C GLU A 68 5.37 23.44 14.68
N THR A 69 4.71 22.94 15.72
CA THR A 69 4.94 23.35 17.10
C THR A 69 5.45 22.20 17.96
N LEU A 70 6.06 22.53 19.10
CA LEU A 70 6.47 21.53 20.08
C LEU A 70 5.28 20.81 20.71
N ASP A 71 4.09 21.42 20.65
CA ASP A 71 2.87 20.88 21.23
C ASP A 71 1.99 20.05 20.28
N TYR A 72 2.42 19.86 19.02
CA TYR A 72 1.67 19.13 18.02
C TYR A 72 1.70 17.61 18.23
N ARG A 73 0.53 17.01 18.48
CA ARG A 73 0.33 15.57 18.67
C ARG A 73 -0.70 15.04 17.67
N VAL A 74 -0.43 13.83 17.18
CA VAL A 74 -1.37 13.08 16.36
C VAL A 74 -1.81 11.84 17.13
N PHE A 75 -3.07 11.85 17.59
CA PHE A 75 -3.70 10.74 18.29
C PHE A 75 -4.47 9.84 17.33
N PHE A 76 -4.64 8.59 17.74
CA PHE A 76 -5.49 7.62 17.06
C PHE A 76 -6.75 7.41 17.89
N GLU A 77 -7.89 7.37 17.22
CA GLU A 77 -9.18 7.06 17.81
C GLU A 77 -9.78 5.83 17.11
N ASP A 78 -10.42 4.95 17.87
CA ASP A 78 -11.23 3.87 17.31
C ASP A 78 -12.50 4.43 16.64
N THR A 79 -13.22 3.58 15.91
CA THR A 79 -14.56 3.83 15.36
C THR A 79 -15.57 4.35 16.39
N SER A 80 -15.38 4.03 17.67
CA SER A 80 -16.19 4.51 18.79
C SER A 80 -15.79 5.92 19.30
N GLY A 81 -14.72 6.52 18.77
CA GLY A 81 -14.16 7.80 19.23
C GLY A 81 -13.25 7.71 20.47
N LYS A 82 -12.93 6.50 20.94
CA LYS A 82 -12.02 6.29 22.07
C LYS A 82 -10.57 6.41 21.60
N LYS A 83 -9.75 7.20 22.31
CA LYS A 83 -8.29 7.26 22.08
C LYS A 83 -7.65 5.89 22.29
N ILE A 84 -6.79 5.50 21.36
CA ILE A 84 -6.03 4.25 21.36
C ILE A 84 -4.55 4.53 21.07
N SER A 85 -3.69 3.63 21.56
CA SER A 85 -2.25 3.67 21.37
C SER A 85 -1.85 2.98 20.06
N PRO A 86 -1.17 3.66 19.12
CA PRO A 86 -0.60 3.02 17.94
C PRO A 86 0.48 1.97 18.29
N TRP A 87 1.10 2.05 19.47
CA TRP A 87 2.11 1.09 19.92
C TRP A 87 1.49 -0.20 20.48
N HIS A 88 0.40 -0.08 21.24
CA HIS A 88 -0.13 -1.19 22.04
C HIS A 88 -1.46 -1.75 21.52
N ASP A 89 -2.34 -0.90 20.97
CA ASP A 89 -3.73 -1.29 20.70
C ASP A 89 -3.98 -1.67 19.24
N ILE A 90 -3.13 -1.22 18.30
CA ILE A 90 -3.24 -1.59 16.88
C ILE A 90 -2.53 -2.94 16.65
N PRO A 91 -3.24 -4.00 16.22
CA PRO A 91 -2.64 -5.31 16.07
C PRO A 91 -1.62 -5.33 14.93
N LEU A 92 -0.45 -5.92 15.16
CA LEU A 92 0.57 -6.03 14.10
C LEU A 92 0.11 -6.91 12.93
N HIS A 93 -0.56 -8.03 13.21
CA HIS A 93 -0.97 -9.02 12.21
C HIS A 93 -2.49 -8.97 11.98
N LEU A 94 -2.90 -8.98 10.72
CA LEU A 94 -4.32 -9.10 10.32
C LEU A 94 -4.68 -10.49 9.77
N GLY A 95 -3.70 -11.37 9.60
CA GLY A 95 -3.84 -12.66 8.91
C GLY A 95 -3.30 -12.62 7.49
N ASP A 96 -3.17 -13.78 6.84
CA ASP A 96 -2.77 -13.92 5.44
C ASP A 96 -1.47 -13.21 5.03
N GLY A 97 -0.53 -13.07 5.96
CA GLY A 97 0.74 -12.35 5.73
C GLY A 97 0.57 -10.82 5.61
N VAL A 98 -0.58 -10.28 6.01
CA VAL A 98 -0.87 -8.84 6.05
C VAL A 98 -0.54 -8.29 7.43
N PHE A 99 0.14 -7.15 7.42
CA PHE A 99 0.56 -6.43 8.61
C PHE A 99 0.01 -5.02 8.59
N ASN A 100 -0.34 -4.51 9.77
CA ASN A 100 -0.56 -3.08 9.92
C ASN A 100 0.78 -2.35 9.86
N PHE A 101 0.80 -1.24 9.13
CA PHE A 101 1.93 -0.35 9.03
C PHE A 101 1.49 1.07 9.35
N ILE A 102 2.08 1.64 10.41
CA ILE A 102 1.76 2.98 10.88
C ILE A 102 2.79 3.93 10.26
N VAL A 103 2.31 4.78 9.36
CA VAL A 103 3.16 5.73 8.66
C VAL A 103 3.42 6.93 9.58
N GLU A 104 4.64 7.04 10.09
CA GLU A 104 5.06 8.21 10.88
C GLU A 104 5.50 9.37 9.98
N ILE A 105 6.31 9.06 8.96
CA ILE A 105 6.91 10.04 8.04
C ILE A 105 6.49 9.68 6.62
N PRO A 106 5.52 10.42 6.03
CA PRO A 106 5.14 10.22 4.64
C PRO A 106 6.32 10.40 3.69
N LYS A 107 6.29 9.69 2.56
CA LYS A 107 7.28 9.86 1.50
C LYS A 107 7.35 11.34 1.08
N GLU A 108 8.57 11.83 0.82
CA GLU A 108 8.84 13.23 0.44
C GLU A 108 8.52 14.26 1.53
N SER A 109 8.39 13.82 2.79
CA SER A 109 8.40 14.71 3.97
C SER A 109 9.72 14.61 4.74
N SER A 110 10.09 15.69 5.44
CA SER A 110 11.36 15.77 6.18
C SER A 110 11.20 15.89 7.69
N ALA A 111 10.00 16.23 8.19
CA ALA A 111 9.74 16.31 9.62
C ALA A 111 9.96 14.94 10.27
N LYS A 112 10.89 14.86 11.23
CA LYS A 112 11.14 13.61 11.95
C LYS A 112 10.02 13.38 12.96
N MET A 113 8.95 12.75 12.51
CA MET A 113 7.85 12.29 13.36
C MET A 113 8.17 10.90 13.91
N GLU A 114 7.73 10.62 15.13
CA GLU A 114 7.85 9.31 15.76
C GLU A 114 6.76 9.09 16.81
N VAL A 115 6.45 7.83 17.12
CA VAL A 115 5.58 7.50 18.26
C VAL A 115 6.24 7.89 19.59
N ALA A 116 5.51 8.67 20.38
CA ALA A 116 5.90 9.13 21.72
C ALA A 116 5.68 8.02 22.77
N THR A 117 6.64 7.12 22.90
CA THR A 117 6.58 6.00 23.88
C THR A 117 6.50 6.44 25.35
N ASP A 118 6.87 7.69 25.62
CA ASP A 118 6.89 8.32 26.93
C ASP A 118 5.56 9.02 27.29
N GLU A 119 4.63 9.15 26.34
CA GLU A 119 3.36 9.87 26.51
C GLU A 119 2.15 8.91 26.54
N PRO A 120 1.08 9.24 27.30
CA PRO A 120 -0.13 8.42 27.33
C PRO A 120 -0.78 8.34 25.95
N TYR A 121 -1.31 7.16 25.61
CA TYR A 121 -1.85 6.84 24.28
C TYR A 121 -0.83 6.93 23.14
N THR A 122 0.46 7.08 23.46
CA THR A 122 1.59 7.07 22.53
C THR A 122 1.32 7.81 21.20
N PRO A 123 0.96 9.10 21.21
CA PRO A 123 0.69 9.84 19.99
C PRO A 123 1.94 9.92 19.09
N ILE A 124 1.75 10.24 17.82
CA ILE A 124 2.89 10.62 16.96
C ILE A 124 3.21 12.09 17.23
N LYS A 125 4.47 12.39 17.53
CA LYS A 125 5.01 13.75 17.74
C LYS A 125 6.28 13.96 16.93
N GLN A 126 6.68 15.21 16.73
CA GLN A 126 7.95 15.51 16.08
C GLN A 126 9.11 15.39 17.10
N ASP A 127 10.20 14.72 16.71
CA ASP A 127 11.43 14.66 17.48
C ASP A 127 12.00 16.07 17.69
N THR A 128 12.63 16.28 18.84
CA THR A 128 13.26 17.55 19.18
C THR A 128 14.76 17.36 19.40
N LYS A 129 15.55 18.26 18.83
CA LYS A 129 17.01 18.27 19.02
C LYS A 129 17.42 19.67 19.46
N LYS A 130 17.99 19.77 20.67
CA LYS A 130 18.39 21.05 21.29
C LYS A 130 17.19 22.02 21.42
N GLY A 131 16.02 21.50 21.80
CA GLY A 131 14.80 22.29 21.98
C GLY A 131 14.15 22.80 20.69
N LYS A 132 14.64 22.38 19.51
CA LYS A 132 14.06 22.71 18.20
C LYS A 132 13.50 21.47 17.53
N LEU A 133 12.46 21.65 16.72
CA LEU A 133 11.89 20.60 15.88
C LEU A 133 12.93 20.06 14.90
N ARG A 134 13.00 18.74 14.78
CA ARG A 134 14.00 18.06 13.94
C ARG A 134 13.43 17.74 12.56
N TYR A 135 14.25 18.01 11.55
CA TYR A 135 14.02 17.61 10.17
C TYR A 135 15.20 16.79 9.66
N TYR A 136 14.94 15.84 8.77
CA TYR A 136 15.98 15.19 7.99
C TYR A 136 16.52 16.14 6.91
N PRO A 137 17.81 16.03 6.56
CA PRO A 137 18.45 16.87 5.54
C PRO A 137 17.96 16.56 4.12
#